data_AF-A0A7K6XD71-F1
#
_entry.id   AF-A0A7K6XD71-F1
#
_cell.length_a   1.000
_cell.length_b   1.000
_cell.length_c   1.000
_cell.angle_alpha   90.00
_cell.angle_beta   90.00
_cell.angle_gamma   90.00
#
_symmetry.space_group_name_H-M   'P 1'
#
loop_
_entity.id
_entity.type
_entity.pdbx_description
1 polymer ?
#
loop_
_entity_poly.entity_id
_entity_poly.type
_entity_poly.pdbx_seq_one_letter_code
_entity_poly.pdbx_strand_id
1 'polypeptide(L)'
;RRRVLALLDDPRCTSCASGLGRAQRLELGADYGKVPSVEKVLKALAGLPRSDFAEMIRQGNGTFNSIPELAVERMAQVIQDLRGDLARTAEKVQSIADGFPLPDYTRPVSEALGKAEERSQPYLREVERFERYRWIAGTVLCSIILLILACNVTGMALGAYGLSKREDPSDYECRGEAGAKILLVGVGLAFLFSWLLILLVFATFLVGGNIQTLVCRNWVNQEIYKFIDTPGNLPPSMNLTRQLNLRRDSNLSSAYRECKSGAGLWEVLQLDSSYDLDEHLKTPKYTADFQKRLGDFTAKLGDVRLLRSEGRQDLETFARSGVDEVDYGRFQEEMKNPVVQTSLPGLARNLEGLQKMQRNSTVAGRLAAEARALWHVQNSTVQPQEALVAKLGESVQFLSRLAPHLKERVRRTLATTASVEARLPVQAQQILRQ
;
A
#
# COMPACT_ATOMS: atom_id res chain seq x y z
N ARG A 1 -51.31 -17.06 -71.80
CA ARG A 1 -51.23 -18.41 -72.41
C ARG A 1 -52.50 -18.79 -73.18
N ARG A 2 -53.64 -19.09 -72.52
CA ARG A 2 -54.87 -19.59 -73.19
C ARG A 2 -55.38 -18.72 -74.36
N ARG A 3 -55.38 -17.38 -74.19
CA ARG A 3 -55.78 -16.43 -75.26
C ARG A 3 -54.88 -16.51 -76.50
N VAL A 4 -53.56 -16.55 -76.29
CA VAL A 4 -52.55 -16.64 -77.35
C VAL A 4 -52.64 -17.99 -78.07
N LEU A 5 -52.85 -19.09 -77.33
CA LEU A 5 -53.04 -20.43 -77.92
C LEU A 5 -54.29 -20.49 -78.80
N ALA A 6 -55.44 -20.02 -78.28
CA ALA A 6 -56.69 -20.01 -79.03
C ALA A 6 -56.64 -19.11 -80.28
N LEU A 7 -55.78 -18.08 -80.29
CA LEU A 7 -55.59 -17.21 -81.44
C LEU A 7 -54.68 -17.85 -82.51
N LEU A 8 -53.64 -18.58 -82.08
CA LEU A 8 -52.68 -19.23 -82.98
C LEU A 8 -53.23 -20.54 -83.59
N ASP A 9 -54.24 -21.14 -82.95
CA ASP A 9 -54.96 -22.34 -83.39
C ASP A 9 -56.23 -22.00 -84.21
N ASP A 10 -56.54 -20.71 -84.42
CA ASP A 10 -57.68 -20.28 -85.24
C ASP A 10 -57.41 -20.61 -86.72
N PRO A 11 -58.31 -21.34 -87.42
CA PRO A 11 -58.12 -21.70 -88.83
C PRO A 11 -58.03 -20.50 -89.79
N ARG A 12 -58.42 -19.31 -89.33
CA ARG A 12 -58.28 -18.04 -90.07
C ARG A 12 -56.88 -17.42 -89.94
N CYS A 13 -55.98 -18.01 -89.16
CA CYS A 13 -54.63 -17.53 -88.90
C CYS A 13 -53.62 -18.20 -89.85
N THR A 14 -53.12 -17.44 -90.83
CA THR A 14 -52.15 -17.94 -91.82
C THR A 14 -50.76 -18.11 -91.19
N SER A 15 -50.13 -19.28 -91.36
CA SER A 15 -48.76 -19.58 -90.91
C SER A 15 -48.51 -19.52 -89.39
N CYS A 16 -49.56 -19.60 -88.58
CA CYS A 16 -49.49 -19.44 -87.12
C CYS A 16 -48.95 -20.67 -86.35
N ALA A 17 -48.79 -21.81 -87.03
CA ALA A 17 -48.20 -23.03 -86.46
C ALA A 17 -46.78 -22.81 -85.88
N SER A 18 -46.00 -21.91 -86.49
CA SER A 18 -44.66 -21.55 -86.02
C SER A 18 -44.64 -20.82 -84.66
N GLY A 19 -45.70 -20.08 -84.33
CA GLY A 19 -45.88 -19.41 -83.05
C GLY A 19 -46.45 -20.32 -81.96
N LEU A 20 -47.20 -21.36 -82.37
CA LEU A 20 -47.94 -22.25 -81.47
C LEU A 20 -46.99 -22.97 -80.48
N GLY A 21 -45.88 -23.51 -80.96
CA GLY A 21 -44.90 -24.20 -80.09
C GLY A 21 -44.26 -23.29 -79.03
N ARG A 22 -44.03 -22.00 -79.34
CA ARG A 22 -43.52 -21.03 -78.35
C ARG A 22 -44.59 -20.62 -77.35
N ALA A 23 -45.83 -20.46 -77.79
CA ALA A 23 -46.95 -20.15 -76.90
C ALA A 23 -47.34 -21.34 -76.00
N GLN A 24 -47.13 -22.58 -76.46
CA GLN A 24 -47.35 -23.79 -75.65
C GLN A 24 -46.36 -23.88 -74.49
N ARG A 25 -45.10 -23.48 -74.68
CA ARG A 25 -44.06 -23.45 -73.62
C ARG A 25 -44.13 -22.24 -72.70
N LEU A 26 -45.15 -21.39 -72.83
CA LEU A 26 -45.33 -20.22 -71.98
C LEU A 26 -45.78 -20.65 -70.57
N GLU A 27 -44.80 -20.89 -69.70
CA GLU A 27 -44.96 -21.34 -68.32
C GLU A 27 -44.03 -20.53 -67.40
N LEU A 28 -44.37 -20.50 -66.11
CA LEU A 28 -43.49 -19.95 -65.08
C LEU A 28 -42.25 -20.84 -64.97
N GLY A 29 -41.07 -20.24 -64.87
CA GLY A 29 -39.83 -21.01 -64.75
C GLY A 29 -39.51 -21.37 -63.29
N ALA A 30 -39.77 -20.44 -62.36
CA ALA A 30 -39.60 -20.64 -60.93
C ALA A 30 -40.94 -20.91 -60.22
N ASP A 31 -40.93 -21.84 -59.28
CA ASP A 31 -42.04 -22.18 -58.40
C ASP A 31 -41.70 -21.88 -56.93
N TYR A 32 -41.95 -20.63 -56.53
CA TYR A 32 -41.74 -20.18 -55.16
C TYR A 32 -42.71 -20.81 -54.14
N GLY A 33 -43.68 -21.63 -54.56
CA GLY A 33 -44.50 -22.44 -53.66
C GLY A 33 -43.75 -23.61 -53.02
N LYS A 34 -42.62 -24.03 -53.60
CA LYS A 34 -41.74 -25.09 -53.07
C LYS A 34 -40.82 -24.60 -51.95
N VAL A 35 -40.70 -23.28 -51.81
CA VAL A 35 -39.82 -22.62 -50.86
C VAL A 35 -40.54 -22.54 -49.49
N PRO A 36 -39.87 -22.88 -48.38
CA PRO A 36 -40.51 -22.86 -47.06
C PRO A 36 -40.91 -21.44 -46.65
N SER A 37 -42.07 -21.33 -46.00
CA SER A 37 -42.55 -20.04 -45.49
C SER A 37 -41.65 -19.53 -44.37
N VAL A 38 -41.16 -18.30 -44.53
CA VAL A 38 -40.38 -17.56 -43.52
C VAL A 38 -41.25 -16.65 -42.66
N GLU A 39 -42.57 -16.70 -42.79
CA GLU A 39 -43.50 -15.78 -42.11
C GLU A 39 -43.36 -15.83 -40.58
N LYS A 40 -43.16 -17.02 -40.00
CA LYS A 40 -42.93 -17.19 -38.55
C LYS A 40 -41.66 -16.47 -38.10
N VAL A 41 -40.57 -16.63 -38.85
CA VAL A 41 -39.28 -15.98 -38.57
C VAL A 41 -39.42 -14.47 -38.71
N LEU A 42 -40.05 -13.99 -39.78
CA LEU A 42 -40.30 -12.56 -39.99
C LEU A 42 -41.17 -11.94 -38.88
N LYS A 43 -42.20 -12.66 -38.41
CA LYS A 43 -43.03 -12.22 -37.27
C LYS A 43 -42.25 -12.21 -35.95
N ALA A 44 -41.37 -13.18 -35.73
CA ALA A 44 -40.52 -13.23 -34.54
C ALA A 44 -39.46 -12.11 -34.54
N LEU A 45 -38.97 -11.72 -35.72
CA LEU A 45 -38.01 -10.64 -35.92
C LEU A 45 -38.66 -9.26 -36.07
N ALA A 46 -39.99 -9.20 -36.22
CA ALA A 46 -40.70 -7.94 -36.41
C ALA A 46 -40.55 -7.05 -35.17
N GLY A 47 -39.98 -5.85 -35.37
CA GLY A 47 -39.72 -4.91 -34.29
C GLY A 47 -38.47 -5.22 -33.47
N LEU A 48 -37.60 -6.12 -33.93
CA LEU A 48 -36.23 -6.27 -33.41
C LEU A 48 -35.21 -5.55 -34.31
N PRO A 49 -34.14 -4.97 -33.73
CA PRO A 49 -33.96 -4.78 -32.30
C PRO A 49 -34.85 -3.65 -31.76
N ARG A 50 -35.39 -3.82 -30.54
CA ARG A 50 -36.10 -2.73 -29.84
C ARG A 50 -35.13 -1.75 -29.21
N SER A 51 -33.92 -2.22 -28.98
CA SER A 51 -32.85 -1.55 -28.25
C SER A 51 -31.69 -1.21 -29.19
N ASP A 52 -31.06 -0.05 -29.03
CA ASP A 52 -29.81 0.27 -29.73
C ASP A 52 -28.64 -0.48 -29.08
N PHE A 53 -28.20 -1.57 -29.72
CA PHE A 53 -27.06 -2.35 -29.25
C PHE A 53 -25.75 -1.56 -29.22
N ALA A 54 -25.55 -0.59 -30.11
CA ALA A 54 -24.32 0.21 -30.14
C ALA A 54 -24.27 1.13 -28.91
N GLU A 55 -25.39 1.77 -28.59
CA GLU A 55 -25.51 2.61 -27.40
C GLU A 55 -25.39 1.79 -26.11
N MET A 56 -25.98 0.59 -26.05
CA MET A 56 -25.82 -0.30 -24.89
C MET A 56 -24.37 -0.74 -24.68
N ILE A 57 -23.63 -1.07 -25.75
CA ILE A 57 -22.21 -1.40 -25.66
C ILE A 57 -21.40 -0.21 -25.15
N ARG A 58 -21.68 1.01 -25.66
CA ARG A 58 -21.02 2.24 -25.21
C ARG A 58 -21.25 2.48 -23.72
N GLN A 59 -22.48 2.32 -23.26
CA GLN A 59 -22.83 2.48 -21.84
C GLN A 59 -22.19 1.39 -20.97
N GLY A 60 -22.26 0.12 -21.38
CA GLY A 60 -21.63 -0.98 -20.65
C GLY A 60 -20.12 -0.80 -20.51
N ASN A 61 -19.44 -0.28 -21.55
CA ASN A 61 -18.03 0.07 -21.48
C ASN A 61 -17.78 1.27 -20.55
N GLY A 62 -18.65 2.28 -20.56
CA GLY A 62 -18.61 3.39 -19.60
C GLY A 62 -18.72 2.92 -18.15
N THR A 63 -19.69 2.05 -17.86
CA THR A 63 -19.86 1.43 -16.54
C THR A 63 -18.65 0.59 -16.13
N PHE A 64 -18.07 -0.18 -17.05
CA PHE A 64 -16.88 -0.98 -16.76
C PHE A 64 -15.68 -0.09 -16.41
N ASN A 65 -15.45 0.99 -17.18
CA ASN A 65 -14.31 1.88 -16.99
C ASN A 65 -14.45 2.80 -15.76
N SER A 66 -15.65 3.00 -15.21
CA SER A 66 -15.86 3.79 -13.99
C SER A 66 -15.68 2.99 -12.68
N ILE A 67 -15.57 1.66 -12.75
CA ILE A 67 -15.40 0.80 -11.56
C ILE A 67 -14.17 1.18 -10.72
N PRO A 68 -12.97 1.44 -11.29
CA PRO A 68 -11.81 1.83 -10.49
C PRO A 68 -12.03 3.13 -9.70
N GLU A 69 -12.66 4.13 -10.31
CA GLU A 69 -12.94 5.41 -9.66
C GLU A 69 -13.96 5.24 -8.52
N LEU A 70 -15.03 4.46 -8.77
CA LEU A 70 -16.01 4.11 -7.74
C LEU A 70 -15.37 3.32 -6.58
N ALA A 71 -14.40 2.44 -6.87
CA ALA A 71 -13.67 1.71 -5.86
C ALA A 71 -12.85 2.64 -4.95
N VAL A 72 -12.16 3.63 -5.55
CA VAL A 72 -11.40 4.66 -4.81
C VAL A 72 -12.32 5.49 -3.93
N GLU A 73 -13.46 5.96 -4.46
CA GLU A 73 -14.43 6.75 -3.71
C GLU A 73 -14.99 5.97 -2.51
N ARG A 74 -15.35 4.70 -2.70
CA ARG A 74 -15.86 3.84 -1.62
C ARG A 74 -14.80 3.50 -0.58
N MET A 75 -13.55 3.39 -1.00
CA MET A 75 -12.43 3.12 -0.10
C MET A 75 -12.00 4.36 0.70
N ALA A 76 -12.25 5.57 0.19
CA ALA A 76 -11.85 6.81 0.85
C ALA A 76 -12.38 6.94 2.28
N GLN A 77 -13.67 6.63 2.50
CA GLN A 77 -14.27 6.66 3.84
C GLN A 77 -13.61 5.66 4.78
N VAL A 78 -13.32 4.45 4.29
CA VAL A 78 -12.70 3.39 5.09
C VAL A 78 -11.27 3.74 5.45
N ILE A 79 -10.51 4.32 4.51
CA ILE A 79 -9.17 4.84 4.78
C ILE A 79 -9.22 5.93 5.84
N GLN A 80 -10.20 6.84 5.79
CA GLN A 80 -10.37 7.88 6.82
C GLN A 80 -10.66 7.26 8.20
N ASP A 81 -11.59 6.31 8.27
CA ASP A 81 -11.92 5.63 9.51
C ASP A 81 -10.71 4.87 10.07
N LEU A 82 -9.99 4.13 9.23
CA LEU A 82 -8.79 3.37 9.61
C LEU A 82 -7.67 4.30 10.10
N ARG A 83 -7.50 5.48 9.48
CA ARG A 83 -6.59 6.52 9.99
C ARG A 83 -7.00 7.00 11.37
N GLY A 84 -8.29 7.20 11.62
CA GLY A 84 -8.83 7.54 12.94
C GLY A 84 -8.57 6.45 13.98
N ASP A 85 -8.75 5.18 13.62
CA ASP A 85 -8.43 4.04 14.48
C ASP A 85 -6.93 3.95 14.81
N LEU A 86 -6.06 4.23 13.81
CA LEU A 86 -4.62 4.28 14.01
C LEU A 86 -4.20 5.43 14.93
N ALA A 87 -4.79 6.62 14.76
CA ALA A 87 -4.54 7.76 15.65
C ALA A 87 -4.96 7.45 17.09
N ARG A 88 -6.14 6.86 17.31
CA ARG A 88 -6.59 6.40 18.62
C ARG A 88 -5.68 5.32 19.22
N THR A 89 -5.14 4.44 18.39
CA THR A 89 -4.16 3.44 18.82
C THR A 89 -2.87 4.12 19.28
N ALA A 90 -2.39 5.11 18.55
CA ALA A 90 -1.22 5.90 18.95
C ALA A 90 -1.46 6.65 20.27
N GLU A 91 -2.63 7.29 20.45
CA GLU A 91 -3.01 7.94 21.71
C GLU A 91 -3.07 6.95 22.88
N LYS A 92 -3.67 5.76 22.68
CA LYS A 92 -3.68 4.71 23.71
C LYS A 92 -2.27 4.25 24.07
N VAL A 93 -1.38 4.05 23.10
CA VAL A 93 0.02 3.69 23.36
C VAL A 93 0.75 4.80 24.11
N GLN A 94 0.54 6.07 23.72
CA GLN A 94 1.09 7.22 24.44
C GLN A 94 0.61 7.28 25.89
N SER A 95 -0.67 7.01 26.13
CA SER A 95 -1.23 6.98 27.49
C SER A 95 -0.62 5.91 28.40
N ILE A 96 -0.03 4.84 27.84
CA ILE A 96 0.71 3.83 28.62
C ILE A 96 2.02 4.42 29.12
N ALA A 97 2.72 5.18 28.27
CA ALA A 97 3.93 5.88 28.67
C ALA A 97 3.63 6.93 29.75
N ASP A 98 2.54 7.68 29.59
CA ASP A 98 2.11 8.68 30.56
C ASP A 98 1.58 8.04 31.87
N GLY A 99 0.98 6.85 31.77
CA GLY A 99 0.46 6.08 32.89
C GLY A 99 1.53 5.31 33.67
N PHE A 100 2.78 5.29 33.20
CA PHE A 100 3.87 4.64 33.90
C PHE A 100 4.13 5.33 35.26
N PRO A 101 4.06 4.61 36.40
CA PRO A 101 4.21 5.19 37.74
C PRO A 101 5.67 5.49 38.08
N LEU A 102 6.30 6.37 37.30
CA LEU A 102 7.68 6.82 37.50
C LEU A 102 7.95 7.33 38.93
N PRO A 103 7.02 8.05 39.61
CA PRO A 103 7.24 8.50 40.99
C PRO A 103 7.43 7.37 42.00
N ASP A 104 6.76 6.23 41.81
CA ASP A 104 6.79 5.13 42.78
C ASP A 104 8.17 4.46 42.85
N TYR A 105 8.90 4.49 41.74
CA TYR A 105 10.27 3.96 41.65
C TYR A 105 11.33 5.01 41.97
N THR A 106 11.12 6.27 41.61
CA THR A 106 12.14 7.33 41.74
C THR A 106 12.15 8.02 43.10
N ARG A 107 10.98 8.21 43.73
CA ARG A 107 10.89 8.89 45.05
C ARG A 107 11.67 8.17 46.15
N PRO A 108 11.56 6.84 46.34
CA PRO A 108 12.30 6.15 47.40
C PRO A 108 13.82 6.30 47.25
N VAL A 109 14.32 6.18 46.02
CA VAL A 109 15.74 6.35 45.69
C VAL A 109 16.19 7.79 45.98
N SER A 110 15.44 8.77 45.49
CA SER A 110 15.75 10.19 45.67
C SER A 110 15.73 10.59 47.15
N GLU A 111 14.73 10.15 47.91
CA GLU A 111 14.65 10.42 49.35
C GLU A 111 15.77 9.73 50.14
N ALA A 112 16.13 8.50 49.80
CA ALA A 112 17.23 7.79 50.45
C ALA A 112 18.57 8.46 50.18
N LEU A 113 18.82 8.88 48.94
CA LEU A 113 20.03 9.63 48.56
C LEU A 113 20.06 11.01 49.24
N GLY A 114 18.93 11.72 49.27
CA GLY A 114 18.82 13.02 49.95
C GLY A 114 19.08 12.92 51.45
N LYS A 115 18.54 11.90 52.13
CA LYS A 115 18.83 11.63 53.54
C LYS A 115 20.30 11.27 53.79
N ALA A 116 20.93 10.55 52.86
CA ALA A 116 22.35 10.21 52.96
C ALA A 116 23.23 11.47 52.78
N GLU A 117 22.89 12.32 51.81
CA GLU A 117 23.55 13.60 51.57
C GLU A 117 23.44 14.52 52.79
N GLU A 118 22.23 14.71 53.33
CA GLU A 118 21.97 15.55 54.50
C GLU A 118 22.76 15.06 55.73
N ARG A 119 22.81 13.74 55.96
CA ARG A 119 23.63 13.15 57.03
C ARG A 119 25.13 13.34 56.82
N SER A 120 25.60 13.36 55.58
CA SER A 120 27.02 13.52 55.25
C SER A 120 27.48 14.97 55.32
N GLN A 121 26.59 15.92 55.05
CA GLN A 121 26.89 17.34 54.94
C GLN A 121 27.56 17.97 56.19
N PRO A 122 27.18 17.69 57.45
CA PRO A 122 27.92 18.20 58.60
C PRO A 122 29.37 17.71 58.59
N TYR A 123 29.59 16.38 58.51
CA TYR A 123 30.92 15.80 58.47
C TYR A 123 31.82 16.42 57.38
N LEU A 124 31.27 16.69 56.19
CA LEU A 124 32.01 17.39 55.13
C LEU A 124 32.44 18.79 55.55
N ARG A 125 31.55 19.58 56.19
CA ARG A 125 31.90 20.92 56.70
C ARG A 125 32.96 20.87 57.79
N GLU A 126 32.90 19.87 58.68
CA GLU A 126 33.92 19.67 59.70
C GLU A 126 35.28 19.31 59.08
N VAL A 127 35.29 18.42 58.09
CA VAL A 127 36.50 18.04 57.34
C VAL A 127 37.08 19.22 56.58
N GLU A 128 36.26 20.02 55.88
CA GLU A 128 36.71 21.24 55.19
C GLU A 128 37.34 22.26 56.16
N ARG A 129 36.77 22.39 57.36
CA ARG A 129 37.32 23.27 58.39
C ARG A 129 38.67 22.76 58.89
N PHE A 130 38.79 21.47 59.21
CA PHE A 130 40.04 20.86 59.62
C PHE A 130 41.11 20.98 58.52
N GLU A 131 40.72 20.74 57.28
CA GLU A 131 41.58 20.85 56.10
C GLU A 131 42.11 22.28 55.93
N ARG A 132 41.26 23.29 56.14
CA ARG A 132 41.69 24.70 56.14
C ARG A 132 42.74 24.98 57.21
N TYR A 133 42.55 24.49 58.44
CA TYR A 133 43.54 24.66 59.51
C TYR A 133 44.85 23.94 59.19
N ARG A 134 44.78 22.70 58.70
CA ARG A 134 45.93 21.92 58.26
C ARG A 134 46.71 22.65 57.15
N TRP A 135 46.01 23.23 56.18
CA TRP A 135 46.61 23.98 55.08
C TRP A 135 47.31 25.25 55.58
N ILE A 136 46.69 26.03 56.47
CA ILE A 136 47.31 27.23 57.07
C ILE A 136 48.55 26.84 57.88
N ALA A 137 48.44 25.85 58.77
CA ALA A 137 49.55 25.40 59.61
C ALA A 137 50.71 24.86 58.77
N GLY A 138 50.41 24.07 57.73
CA GLY A 138 51.41 23.58 56.79
C GLY A 138 52.10 24.71 56.03
N THR A 139 51.35 25.70 55.56
CA THR A 139 51.93 26.86 54.86
C THR A 139 52.88 27.65 55.76
N VAL A 140 52.47 27.95 56.99
CA VAL A 140 53.31 28.67 57.98
C VAL A 140 54.59 27.89 58.29
N LEU A 141 54.47 26.58 58.57
CA LEU A 141 55.64 25.74 58.88
C LEU A 141 56.58 25.63 57.66
N CYS A 142 56.06 25.50 56.44
CA CYS A 142 56.86 25.52 55.22
C CYS A 142 57.60 26.85 55.04
N SER A 143 56.95 27.99 55.32
CA SER A 143 57.61 29.31 55.30
C SER A 143 58.74 29.40 56.33
N ILE A 144 58.57 28.83 57.53
CA ILE A 144 59.62 28.78 58.56
C ILE A 144 60.81 27.92 58.10
N ILE A 145 60.58 26.78 57.45
CA ILE A 145 61.65 25.95 56.88
C ILE A 145 62.44 26.73 55.82
N LEU A 146 61.76 27.45 54.93
CA LEU A 146 62.41 28.30 53.93
C LEU A 146 63.24 29.41 54.59
N LEU A 147 62.74 30.01 55.68
CA LEU A 147 63.48 30.99 56.45
C LEU A 147 64.73 30.39 57.10
N ILE A 148 64.63 29.20 57.71
CA ILE A 148 65.77 28.47 58.27
C ILE A 148 66.81 28.20 57.19
N LEU A 149 66.38 27.73 56.02
CA LEU A 149 67.27 27.48 54.89
C LEU A 149 67.96 28.77 54.43
N ALA A 150 67.22 29.88 54.33
CA ALA A 150 67.78 31.18 53.98
C ALA A 150 68.81 31.65 55.01
N CYS A 151 68.51 31.58 56.32
CA CYS A 151 69.45 31.87 57.38
C CYS A 151 70.72 31.00 57.28
N ASN A 152 70.56 29.70 57.03
CA ASN A 152 71.71 28.80 56.90
C ASN A 152 72.57 29.14 55.68
N VAL A 153 71.97 29.38 54.52
CA VAL A 153 72.70 29.74 53.29
C VAL A 153 73.40 31.09 53.44
N THR A 154 72.69 32.13 53.90
CA THR A 154 73.28 33.46 54.11
C THR A 154 74.34 33.44 55.21
N GLY A 155 74.11 32.69 56.29
CA GLY A 155 75.07 32.50 57.37
C GLY A 155 76.35 31.79 56.91
N MET A 156 76.23 30.72 56.12
CA MET A 156 77.38 30.04 55.52
C MET A 156 78.12 30.94 54.52
N ALA A 157 77.41 31.67 53.66
CA ALA A 157 78.01 32.56 52.68
C ALA A 157 78.79 33.71 53.34
N LEU A 158 78.20 34.37 54.34
CA LEU A 158 78.86 35.43 55.11
C LEU A 158 80.01 34.90 55.97
N GLY A 159 79.84 33.71 56.55
CA GLY A 159 80.89 33.01 57.30
C GLY A 159 82.09 32.64 56.42
N ALA A 160 81.85 32.02 55.26
CA ALA A 160 82.89 31.67 54.30
C ALA A 160 83.60 32.91 53.73
N TYR A 161 82.83 33.97 53.42
CA TYR A 161 83.40 35.25 52.98
C TYR A 161 84.27 35.88 54.07
N GLY A 162 83.81 35.92 55.32
CA GLY A 162 84.59 36.43 56.46
C GLY A 162 85.85 35.59 56.74
N LEU A 163 85.80 34.28 56.56
CA LEU A 163 87.00 33.43 56.66
C LEU A 163 87.99 33.68 55.51
N SER A 164 87.51 33.96 54.30
CA SER A 164 88.37 34.22 53.14
C SER A 164 89.10 35.56 53.18
N LYS A 165 88.56 36.52 53.94
CA LYS A 165 89.09 37.88 54.08
C LYS A 165 90.06 38.03 55.24
N ARG A 166 90.11 37.04 56.14
CA ARG A 166 90.88 37.06 57.38
C ARG A 166 92.37 36.82 57.11
N GLU A 167 93.21 37.79 57.49
CA GLU A 167 94.68 37.73 57.32
C GLU A 167 95.39 36.99 58.46
N ASP A 168 94.90 37.11 59.72
CA ASP A 168 95.43 36.40 60.90
C ASP A 168 94.33 35.65 61.69
N PRO A 169 94.59 34.43 62.21
CA PRO A 169 93.59 33.61 62.91
C PRO A 169 93.12 34.18 64.25
N SER A 170 93.72 35.26 64.75
CA SER A 170 93.29 36.02 65.93
C SER A 170 92.48 37.29 65.63
N ASP A 171 92.40 37.73 64.37
CA ASP A 171 91.78 39.02 64.02
C ASP A 171 90.26 38.95 63.90
N TYR A 172 89.61 40.03 64.31
CA TYR A 172 88.15 40.13 64.41
C TYR A 172 87.52 40.62 63.10
N GLU A 173 86.65 39.79 62.49
CA GLU A 173 85.91 40.16 61.27
C GLU A 173 84.39 40.25 61.49
N CYS A 174 83.85 41.45 61.29
CA CYS A 174 82.43 41.76 61.49
C CYS A 174 81.48 40.91 60.62
N ARG A 175 81.88 40.57 59.38
CA ARG A 175 81.05 39.75 58.47
C ARG A 175 80.99 38.27 58.89
N GLY A 176 82.10 37.75 59.44
CA GLY A 176 82.15 36.40 59.99
C GLY A 176 81.27 36.25 61.23
N GLU A 177 81.30 37.23 62.15
CA GLU A 177 80.41 37.23 63.33
C GLU A 177 78.94 37.35 62.95
N ALA A 178 78.60 38.22 61.99
CA ALA A 178 77.23 38.32 61.48
C ALA A 178 76.76 37.00 60.87
N GLY A 179 77.61 36.31 60.11
CA GLY A 179 77.34 34.97 59.58
C GLY A 179 77.09 33.95 60.70
N ALA A 180 77.94 33.92 61.72
CA ALA A 180 77.80 33.01 62.86
C ALA A 180 76.52 33.28 63.68
N LYS A 181 76.15 34.55 63.90
CA LYS A 181 74.88 34.91 64.57
C LYS A 181 73.66 34.46 63.75
N ILE A 182 73.69 34.63 62.43
CA ILE A 182 72.60 34.19 61.54
C ILE A 182 72.49 32.66 61.53
N LEU A 183 73.61 31.93 61.55
CA LEU A 183 73.60 30.46 61.71
C LEU A 183 73.01 30.04 63.05
N LEU A 184 73.37 30.71 64.15
CA LEU A 184 72.83 30.42 65.47
C LEU A 184 71.30 30.66 65.54
N VAL A 185 70.81 31.72 64.87
CA VAL A 185 69.37 31.99 64.71
C VAL A 185 68.70 30.88 63.89
N GLY A 186 69.32 30.43 62.79
CA GLY A 186 68.82 29.32 61.98
C GLY A 186 68.68 28.01 62.77
N VAL A 187 69.70 27.66 63.56
CA VAL A 187 69.66 26.48 64.45
C VAL A 187 68.62 26.63 65.56
N GLY A 188 68.50 27.83 66.16
CA GLY A 188 67.50 28.11 67.18
C GLY A 188 66.07 27.96 66.67
N LEU A 189 65.78 28.49 65.48
CA LEU A 189 64.48 28.32 64.81
C LEU A 189 64.23 26.85 64.45
N ALA A 190 65.25 26.14 63.96
CA ALA A 190 65.12 24.72 63.65
C ALA A 190 64.75 23.91 64.91
N PHE A 191 65.43 24.12 66.03
CA PHE A 191 65.12 23.43 67.28
C PHE A 191 63.69 23.73 67.77
N LEU A 192 63.27 25.00 67.70
CA LEU A 192 61.97 25.43 68.21
C LEU A 192 60.79 24.89 67.38
N PHE A 193 60.93 24.80 66.05
CA PHE A 193 59.83 24.43 65.15
C PHE A 193 59.90 22.99 64.62
N SER A 194 61.01 22.26 64.77
CA SER A 194 61.15 20.88 64.24
C SER A 194 60.12 19.92 64.79
N TRP A 195 59.84 19.96 66.10
CA TRP A 195 58.88 19.03 66.72
C TRP A 195 57.43 19.29 66.22
N LEU A 196 57.07 20.55 65.97
CA LEU A 196 55.78 20.92 65.40
C LEU A 196 55.62 20.41 63.96
N LEU A 197 56.68 20.51 63.16
CA LEU A 197 56.69 19.97 61.80
C LEU A 197 56.55 18.44 61.80
N ILE A 198 57.33 17.75 62.64
CA ILE A 198 57.26 16.29 62.78
C ILE A 198 55.85 15.87 63.20
N LEU A 199 55.24 16.56 64.17
CA LEU A 199 53.90 16.28 64.64
C LEU A 199 52.85 16.45 63.53
N LEU A 200 52.93 17.55 62.77
CA LEU A 200 52.00 17.79 61.66
C LEU A 200 52.12 16.69 60.60
N VAL A 201 53.34 16.38 60.14
CA VAL A 201 53.57 15.33 59.13
C VAL A 201 53.11 13.96 59.64
N PHE A 202 53.41 13.62 60.89
CA PHE A 202 52.96 12.36 61.49
C PHE A 202 51.44 12.26 61.56
N ALA A 203 50.74 13.27 62.08
CA ALA A 203 49.29 13.26 62.20
C ALA A 203 48.62 13.16 60.82
N THR A 204 49.12 13.93 59.85
CA THR A 204 48.58 13.91 58.48
C THR A 204 48.84 12.60 57.75
N PHE A 205 50.01 11.98 57.93
CA PHE A 205 50.30 10.68 57.35
C PHE A 205 49.49 9.56 58.00
N LEU A 206 49.35 9.59 59.33
CA LEU A 206 48.56 8.59 60.07
C LEU A 206 47.10 8.64 59.64
N VAL A 207 46.48 9.82 59.63
CA VAL A 207 45.07 9.96 59.26
C VAL A 207 44.89 9.78 57.75
N GLY A 208 45.64 10.52 56.93
CA GLY A 208 45.51 10.52 55.48
C GLY A 208 45.90 9.19 54.85
N GLY A 209 46.97 8.54 55.32
CA GLY A 209 47.42 7.24 54.81
C GLY A 209 46.43 6.11 55.09
N ASN A 210 45.83 6.09 56.28
CA ASN A 210 44.78 5.12 56.61
C ASN A 210 43.50 5.38 55.80
N ILE A 211 43.05 6.63 55.68
CA ILE A 211 41.87 6.97 54.86
C ILE A 211 42.10 6.58 53.39
N GLN A 212 43.28 6.89 52.84
CA GLN A 212 43.61 6.57 51.46
C GLN A 212 43.61 5.05 51.21
N THR A 213 44.18 4.27 52.13
CA THR A 213 44.34 2.83 51.96
C THR A 213 43.07 2.06 52.26
N LEU A 214 42.37 2.36 53.36
CA LEU A 214 41.19 1.61 53.79
C LEU A 214 39.90 2.07 53.11
N VAL A 215 39.77 3.36 52.79
CA VAL A 215 38.52 3.93 52.27
C VAL A 215 38.67 4.28 50.79
N CYS A 216 39.52 5.24 50.42
CA CYS A 216 39.55 5.78 49.06
C CYS A 216 39.89 4.71 48.00
N ARG A 217 40.91 3.88 48.26
CA ARG A 217 41.32 2.82 47.32
C ARG A 217 40.24 1.76 47.16
N ASN A 218 39.63 1.32 48.26
CA ASN A 218 38.58 0.30 48.23
C ASN A 218 37.27 0.84 47.62
N TRP A 219 37.01 2.15 47.73
CA TRP A 219 35.89 2.83 47.06
C TRP A 219 36.06 2.84 45.54
N VAL A 220 37.25 3.24 45.07
CA VAL A 220 37.57 3.28 43.63
C VAL A 220 37.55 1.87 43.02
N ASN A 221 38.10 0.89 43.72
CA ASN A 221 38.12 -0.52 43.30
C ASN A 221 36.76 -1.23 43.43
N GLN A 222 35.73 -0.54 43.95
CA GLN A 222 34.39 -1.08 44.19
C GLN A 222 34.32 -2.24 45.20
N GLU A 223 35.39 -2.48 45.95
CA GLU A 223 35.45 -3.54 46.95
C GLU A 223 34.57 -3.22 48.17
N ILE A 224 34.42 -1.93 48.49
CA ILE A 224 33.48 -1.47 49.53
C ILE A 224 32.05 -1.88 49.20
N TYR A 225 31.62 -1.74 47.94
CA TYR A 225 30.26 -2.13 47.54
C TYR A 225 30.05 -3.65 47.61
N LYS A 226 31.05 -4.45 47.24
CA LYS A 226 31.00 -5.91 47.41
C LYS A 226 30.90 -6.32 48.88
N PHE A 227 31.62 -5.62 49.76
CA PHE A 227 31.54 -5.83 51.20
C PHE A 227 30.16 -5.48 51.77
N ILE A 228 29.55 -4.38 51.29
CA ILE A 228 28.19 -3.95 51.64
C ILE A 228 27.12 -4.94 51.12
N ASP A 229 27.29 -5.45 49.91
CA ASP A 229 26.37 -6.40 49.28
C ASP A 229 26.42 -7.79 49.94
N THR A 230 27.47 -8.11 50.70
CA THR A 230 27.63 -9.43 51.34
C THR A 230 26.71 -9.55 52.57
N PRO A 231 25.77 -10.51 52.59
CA PRO A 231 24.81 -10.65 53.69
C PRO A 231 25.52 -10.97 55.01
N GLY A 232 25.21 -10.21 56.05
CA GLY A 232 25.77 -10.38 57.41
C GLY A 232 26.84 -9.35 57.81
N ASN A 233 27.37 -8.55 56.87
CA ASN A 233 28.39 -7.54 57.17
C ASN A 233 27.83 -6.22 57.72
N LEU A 234 26.56 -5.92 57.44
CA LEU A 234 25.88 -4.70 57.88
C LEU A 234 24.73 -5.01 58.84
N PRO A 235 24.47 -4.15 59.84
CA PRO A 235 23.31 -4.30 60.70
C PRO A 235 22.01 -4.17 59.88
N PRO A 236 20.92 -4.86 60.28
CA PRO A 236 19.64 -4.85 59.55
C PRO A 236 19.03 -3.45 59.34
N SER A 237 19.37 -2.48 60.21
CA SER A 237 18.98 -1.07 60.12
C SER A 237 19.61 -0.32 58.94
N MET A 238 20.66 -0.88 58.34
CA MET A 238 21.48 -0.26 57.29
C MET A 238 21.44 -1.09 56.00
N ASN A 239 20.28 -1.67 55.69
CA ASN A 239 20.05 -2.37 54.43
C ASN A 239 19.81 -1.35 53.31
N LEU A 240 20.87 -0.97 52.60
CA LEU A 240 20.84 -0.01 51.50
C LEU A 240 19.99 -0.49 50.32
N THR A 241 19.97 -1.79 50.04
CA THR A 241 19.11 -2.40 49.00
C THR A 241 17.64 -2.06 49.25
N ARG A 242 17.18 -2.18 50.51
CA ARG A 242 15.80 -1.83 50.89
C ARG A 242 15.54 -0.33 50.89
N GLN A 243 16.50 0.49 51.30
CA GLN A 243 16.34 1.96 51.32
C GLN A 243 16.30 2.56 49.92
N LEU A 244 17.10 2.04 49.01
CA LEU A 244 17.14 2.44 47.60
C LEU A 244 16.04 1.76 46.77
N ASN A 245 15.11 1.05 47.42
CA ASN A 245 14.04 0.30 46.77
C ASN A 245 14.53 -0.61 45.63
N LEU A 246 15.75 -1.12 45.78
CA LEU A 246 16.34 -2.09 44.88
C LEU A 246 15.72 -3.45 45.15
N ARG A 247 15.65 -4.29 44.11
CA ARG A 247 15.19 -5.66 44.22
C ARG A 247 16.01 -6.42 45.28
N ARG A 248 15.39 -7.32 46.03
CA ARG A 248 16.06 -8.10 47.10
C ARG A 248 17.26 -8.93 46.62
N ASP A 249 17.29 -9.25 45.32
CA ASP A 249 18.31 -10.08 44.69
C ASP A 249 19.35 -9.24 43.91
N SER A 250 19.23 -7.91 43.90
CA SER A 250 20.15 -7.04 43.16
C SER A 250 21.29 -6.52 44.03
N ASN A 251 22.46 -6.43 43.42
CA ASN A 251 23.69 -5.98 44.06
C ASN A 251 23.85 -4.47 43.86
N LEU A 252 24.13 -3.72 44.93
CA LEU A 252 24.42 -2.28 44.88
C LEU A 252 25.65 -2.00 44.01
N SER A 253 26.63 -2.90 44.02
CA SER A 253 27.82 -2.82 43.15
C SER A 253 27.47 -2.85 41.66
N SER A 254 26.46 -3.62 41.25
CA SER A 254 25.98 -3.67 39.87
C SER A 254 25.23 -2.39 39.51
N ALA A 255 24.29 -1.97 40.37
CA ALA A 255 23.54 -0.72 40.17
C ALA A 255 24.46 0.50 40.07
N TYR A 256 25.48 0.58 40.91
CA TYR A 256 26.50 1.65 40.86
C TYR A 256 27.30 1.61 39.55
N ARG A 257 27.70 0.42 39.08
CA ARG A 257 28.46 0.27 37.84
C ARG A 257 27.64 0.70 36.63
N GLU A 258 26.38 0.28 36.56
CA GLU A 258 25.45 0.62 35.49
C GLU A 258 25.18 2.13 35.48
N CYS A 259 24.92 2.73 36.65
CA CYS A 259 24.78 4.17 36.78
C CYS A 259 26.05 4.91 36.34
N LYS A 260 27.25 4.42 36.69
CA LYS A 260 28.52 5.01 36.27
C LYS A 260 28.75 4.91 34.76
N SER A 261 28.24 3.86 34.11
CA SER A 261 28.28 3.73 32.64
C SER A 261 27.22 4.54 31.91
N GLY A 262 26.31 5.23 32.62
CA GLY A 262 25.23 6.00 32.02
C GLY A 262 24.03 5.15 31.59
N ALA A 263 23.85 3.97 32.19
CA ALA A 263 22.68 3.13 31.97
C ALA A 263 21.39 3.86 32.40
N GLY A 264 20.29 3.55 31.71
CA GLY A 264 18.99 4.15 32.04
C GLY A 264 18.48 3.66 33.39
N LEU A 265 17.60 4.45 34.02
CA LEU A 265 17.00 4.07 35.31
C LEU A 265 16.23 2.74 35.23
N TRP A 266 15.66 2.44 34.07
CA TRP A 266 14.98 1.18 33.77
C TRP A 266 15.87 -0.05 33.98
N GLU A 267 17.12 0.03 33.52
CA GLU A 267 18.12 -1.02 33.61
C GLU A 267 18.69 -1.12 35.03
N VAL A 268 19.06 0.03 35.61
CA VAL A 268 19.66 0.11 36.96
C VAL A 268 18.71 -0.42 38.05
N LEU A 269 17.41 -0.13 37.93
CA LEU A 269 16.40 -0.62 38.87
C LEU A 269 15.80 -1.98 38.48
N GLN A 270 16.19 -2.55 37.33
CA GLN A 270 15.68 -3.82 36.80
C GLN A 270 14.14 -3.87 36.75
N LEU A 271 13.56 -2.82 36.17
CA LEU A 271 12.10 -2.63 36.10
C LEU A 271 11.41 -3.61 35.14
N ASP A 272 12.17 -4.28 34.27
CA ASP A 272 11.71 -5.36 33.40
C ASP A 272 11.05 -6.50 34.19
N SER A 273 11.53 -6.76 35.41
CA SER A 273 11.03 -7.84 36.26
C SER A 273 9.87 -7.45 37.17
N SER A 274 9.68 -6.15 37.44
CA SER A 274 8.60 -5.62 38.29
C SER A 274 7.43 -5.05 37.49
N TYR A 275 7.65 -4.65 36.24
CA TYR A 275 6.65 -4.09 35.34
C TYR A 275 6.69 -4.82 33.99
N ASP A 276 5.70 -5.68 33.75
CA ASP A 276 5.55 -6.42 32.50
C ASP A 276 5.09 -5.49 31.37
N LEU A 277 6.06 -4.91 30.66
CA LEU A 277 5.81 -4.04 29.52
C LEU A 277 5.14 -4.80 28.38
N ASP A 278 5.44 -6.09 28.21
CA ASP A 278 4.88 -6.93 27.15
C ASP A 278 3.36 -7.13 27.35
N GLU A 279 2.89 -7.27 28.59
CA GLU A 279 1.46 -7.34 28.89
C GLU A 279 0.72 -6.04 28.55
N HIS A 280 1.38 -4.91 28.74
CA HIS A 280 0.84 -3.58 28.43
C HIS A 280 0.93 -3.27 26.94
N LEU A 281 1.89 -3.81 26.19
CA LEU A 281 2.06 -3.54 24.76
C LEU A 281 1.50 -4.63 23.83
N LYS A 282 0.72 -5.60 24.36
CA LYS A 282 0.07 -6.64 23.53
C LYS A 282 -0.73 -6.01 22.39
N THR A 283 -0.24 -6.17 21.16
CA THR A 283 -0.83 -5.62 19.93
C THR A 283 -2.35 -5.81 19.82
N PRO A 284 -2.92 -7.00 20.13
CA PRO A 284 -4.37 -7.21 20.02
C PRO A 284 -5.23 -6.28 20.90
N LYS A 285 -4.71 -5.78 22.04
CA LYS A 285 -5.46 -4.84 22.91
C LYS A 285 -5.79 -3.53 22.20
N TYR A 286 -4.96 -3.13 21.23
CA TYR A 286 -5.05 -1.81 20.60
C TYR A 286 -5.46 -1.91 19.13
N THR A 287 -5.13 -3.01 18.45
CA THR A 287 -5.42 -3.18 17.03
C THR A 287 -6.68 -3.99 16.74
N ALA A 288 -7.38 -4.54 17.74
CA ALA A 288 -8.59 -5.34 17.52
C ALA A 288 -9.67 -4.58 16.75
N ASP A 289 -9.94 -3.33 17.11
CA ASP A 289 -10.95 -2.50 16.43
C ASP A 289 -10.54 -2.21 14.97
N PHE A 290 -9.25 -1.93 14.74
CA PHE A 290 -8.68 -1.75 13.41
C PHE A 290 -8.81 -3.01 12.56
N GLN A 291 -8.42 -4.17 13.11
CA GLN A 291 -8.50 -5.46 12.41
C GLN A 291 -9.95 -5.86 12.11
N LYS A 292 -10.86 -5.61 13.05
CA LYS A 292 -12.29 -5.87 12.86
C LYS A 292 -12.85 -5.00 11.75
N ARG A 293 -12.58 -3.69 11.75
CA ARG A 293 -13.07 -2.77 10.71
C ARG A 293 -12.49 -3.09 9.33
N LEU A 294 -11.23 -3.48 9.27
CA LEU A 294 -10.59 -3.95 8.03
C LEU A 294 -11.24 -5.26 7.53
N GLY A 295 -11.53 -6.21 8.42
CA GLY A 295 -12.17 -7.48 8.07
C GLY A 295 -13.64 -7.35 7.65
N ASP A 296 -14.39 -6.47 8.32
CA ASP A 296 -15.81 -6.21 8.04
C ASP A 296 -16.02 -5.38 6.75
N PHE A 297 -14.95 -4.79 6.20
CA PHE A 297 -15.03 -4.01 4.98
C PHE A 297 -15.54 -4.85 3.80
N THR A 298 -16.64 -4.36 3.21
CA THR A 298 -17.27 -4.93 2.03
C THR A 298 -17.55 -3.80 1.04
N ALA A 299 -16.69 -3.66 0.04
CA ALA A 299 -16.91 -2.72 -1.05
C ALA A 299 -18.07 -3.20 -1.94
N LYS A 300 -19.28 -2.72 -1.68
CA LYS A 300 -20.40 -2.91 -2.61
C LYS A 300 -20.21 -1.96 -3.79
N LEU A 301 -19.60 -2.45 -4.86
CA LEU A 301 -19.39 -1.73 -6.13
C LEU A 301 -20.70 -1.48 -6.92
N GLY A 302 -21.85 -1.85 -6.35
CA GLY A 302 -23.16 -1.79 -6.98
C GLY A 302 -23.42 -2.98 -7.91
N ASP A 303 -24.63 -3.02 -8.47
CA ASP A 303 -25.00 -4.00 -9.48
C ASP A 303 -24.34 -3.61 -10.82
N VAL A 304 -23.18 -4.20 -11.11
CA VAL A 304 -22.54 -4.02 -12.42
C VAL A 304 -23.41 -4.72 -13.47
N ARG A 305 -24.11 -3.93 -14.28
CA ARG A 305 -24.87 -4.40 -15.45
C ARG A 305 -24.21 -3.93 -16.72
N LEU A 306 -23.65 -4.87 -17.47
CA LEU A 306 -23.02 -4.65 -18.77
C LEU A 306 -24.05 -4.72 -19.91
N LEU A 307 -25.07 -5.58 -19.78
CA LEU A 307 -26.16 -5.69 -20.73
C LEU A 307 -27.49 -5.45 -20.04
N ARG A 308 -28.26 -4.48 -20.54
CA ARG A 308 -29.60 -4.19 -20.02
C ARG A 308 -30.58 -5.33 -20.29
N SER A 309 -31.64 -5.40 -19.50
CA SER A 309 -32.72 -6.38 -19.62
C SER A 309 -33.33 -6.42 -21.03
N GLU A 310 -33.50 -5.25 -21.64
CA GLU A 310 -34.13 -5.13 -22.96
C GLU A 310 -33.24 -5.72 -24.06
N GLY A 311 -31.95 -5.38 -24.06
CA GLY A 311 -30.98 -5.95 -24.99
C GLY A 311 -30.80 -7.45 -24.82
N ARG A 312 -30.85 -7.94 -23.58
CA ARG A 312 -30.83 -9.38 -23.28
C ARG A 312 -32.05 -10.07 -23.88
N GLN A 313 -33.23 -9.51 -23.69
CA GLN A 313 -34.48 -10.06 -24.21
C GLN A 313 -34.52 -10.03 -25.75
N ASP A 314 -33.99 -8.97 -26.38
CA ASP A 314 -33.85 -8.87 -27.83
C ASP A 314 -32.95 -9.98 -28.39
N LEU A 315 -31.79 -10.20 -27.75
CA LEU A 315 -30.87 -11.29 -28.11
C LEU A 315 -31.50 -12.67 -27.92
N GLU A 316 -32.19 -12.91 -26.81
CA GLU A 316 -32.88 -14.18 -26.55
C GLU A 316 -34.00 -14.45 -27.56
N THR A 317 -34.77 -13.42 -27.91
CA THR A 317 -35.83 -13.51 -28.92
C THR A 317 -35.23 -13.81 -30.29
N PHE A 318 -34.11 -13.18 -30.62
CA PHE A 318 -33.38 -13.43 -31.86
C PHE A 318 -32.84 -14.87 -31.93
N ALA A 319 -32.29 -15.40 -30.84
CA ALA A 319 -31.83 -16.79 -30.75
C ALA A 319 -32.97 -17.82 -30.83
N ARG A 320 -34.20 -17.41 -30.52
CA ARG A 320 -35.43 -18.24 -30.60
C ARG A 320 -36.24 -18.00 -31.88
N SER A 321 -35.79 -17.11 -32.77
CA SER A 321 -36.54 -16.74 -33.98
C SER A 321 -36.65 -17.86 -35.02
N GLY A 322 -35.81 -18.88 -34.94
CA GLY A 322 -35.74 -19.97 -35.92
C GLY A 322 -35.06 -19.57 -37.23
N VAL A 323 -34.35 -18.44 -37.25
CA VAL A 323 -33.60 -17.98 -38.43
C VAL A 323 -32.54 -18.98 -38.87
N ASP A 324 -31.97 -19.73 -37.91
CA ASP A 324 -31.01 -20.82 -38.15
C ASP A 324 -31.63 -22.07 -38.78
N GLU A 325 -32.95 -22.22 -38.71
CA GLU A 325 -33.69 -23.41 -39.16
C GLU A 325 -34.27 -23.26 -40.58
N VAL A 326 -34.08 -22.09 -41.22
CA VAL A 326 -34.56 -21.84 -42.59
C VAL A 326 -33.73 -22.62 -43.60
N ASP A 327 -34.39 -23.36 -44.49
CA ASP A 327 -33.74 -24.06 -45.62
C ASP A 327 -33.37 -23.07 -46.73
N TYR A 328 -32.29 -22.33 -46.51
CA TYR A 328 -31.73 -21.39 -47.50
C TYR A 328 -31.28 -22.08 -48.79
N GLY A 329 -30.98 -23.39 -48.75
CA GLY A 329 -30.59 -24.18 -49.91
C GLY A 329 -31.71 -24.22 -50.95
N ARG A 330 -32.94 -24.49 -50.52
CA ARG A 330 -34.12 -24.47 -51.41
C ARG A 330 -34.38 -23.11 -52.06
N PHE A 331 -34.19 -22.02 -51.31
CA PHE A 331 -34.27 -20.68 -51.90
C PHE A 331 -33.20 -20.51 -53.00
N GLN A 332 -31.96 -20.91 -52.74
CA GLN A 332 -30.85 -20.77 -53.70
C GLN A 332 -31.05 -21.64 -54.95
N GLU A 333 -31.68 -22.81 -54.83
CA GLU A 333 -32.01 -23.65 -55.98
C GLU A 333 -33.12 -23.03 -56.83
N GLU A 334 -34.21 -22.56 -56.23
CA GLU A 334 -35.35 -22.01 -56.97
C GLU A 334 -35.02 -20.67 -57.65
N MET A 335 -34.14 -19.86 -57.04
CA MET A 335 -33.68 -18.59 -57.62
C MET A 335 -32.77 -18.76 -58.85
N LYS A 336 -32.25 -19.96 -59.13
CA LYS A 336 -31.50 -20.23 -60.38
C LYS A 336 -32.44 -20.33 -61.58
N ASN A 337 -33.73 -20.55 -61.36
CA ASN A 337 -34.73 -20.63 -62.42
C ASN A 337 -35.19 -19.23 -62.85
N PRO A 338 -35.36 -18.96 -64.15
CA PRO A 338 -35.92 -17.69 -64.61
C PRO A 338 -37.38 -17.54 -64.16
N VAL A 339 -37.85 -16.32 -63.93
CA VAL A 339 -39.25 -16.06 -63.51
C VAL A 339 -40.26 -16.63 -64.52
N VAL A 340 -39.96 -16.47 -65.82
CA VAL A 340 -40.74 -17.08 -66.92
C VAL A 340 -39.81 -17.92 -67.79
N GLN A 341 -40.17 -19.18 -68.03
CA GLN A 341 -39.35 -20.12 -68.80
C GLN A 341 -39.17 -19.69 -70.26
N THR A 342 -40.20 -19.08 -70.83
CA THR A 342 -40.19 -18.56 -72.21
C THR A 342 -40.08 -17.04 -72.22
N SER A 343 -39.13 -16.50 -72.99
CA SER A 343 -38.98 -15.05 -73.17
C SER A 343 -40.27 -14.41 -73.72
N LEU A 344 -40.96 -13.61 -72.89
CA LEU A 344 -42.13 -12.84 -73.31
C LEU A 344 -41.81 -11.88 -74.48
N PRO A 345 -40.69 -11.12 -74.46
CA PRO A 345 -40.26 -10.32 -75.61
C PRO A 345 -40.05 -11.14 -76.88
N GLY A 346 -39.49 -12.34 -76.74
CA GLY A 346 -39.29 -13.26 -77.86
C GLY A 346 -40.60 -13.78 -78.46
N LEU A 347 -41.62 -14.00 -77.62
CA LEU A 347 -42.96 -14.38 -78.06
C LEU A 347 -43.72 -13.18 -78.67
N ALA A 348 -43.65 -12.00 -78.05
CA ALA A 348 -44.30 -10.78 -78.54
C ALA A 348 -43.83 -10.40 -79.94
N ARG A 349 -42.51 -10.37 -80.18
CA ARG A 349 -41.92 -10.12 -81.51
C ARG A 349 -42.35 -11.16 -82.56
N ASN A 350 -42.55 -12.41 -82.15
CA ASN A 350 -43.05 -13.45 -83.04
C ASN A 350 -44.51 -13.19 -83.44
N LEU A 351 -45.37 -12.79 -82.49
CA LEU A 351 -46.77 -12.42 -82.78
C LEU A 351 -46.86 -11.18 -83.69
N GLU A 352 -46.00 -10.19 -83.50
CA GLU A 352 -45.88 -9.01 -84.39
C GLU A 352 -45.41 -9.38 -85.80
N GLY A 353 -44.50 -10.36 -85.92
CA GLY A 353 -44.08 -10.92 -87.21
C GLY A 353 -45.23 -11.65 -87.92
N LEU A 354 -45.97 -12.48 -87.19
CA LEU A 354 -47.14 -13.20 -87.69
C LEU A 354 -48.26 -12.25 -88.12
N GLN A 355 -48.48 -11.15 -87.39
CA GLN A 355 -49.43 -10.10 -87.75
C GLN A 355 -49.21 -9.57 -89.17
N LYS A 356 -47.95 -9.27 -89.53
CA LYS A 356 -47.59 -8.70 -90.84
C LYS A 356 -47.89 -9.65 -92.01
N MET A 357 -48.06 -10.94 -91.74
CA MET A 357 -48.35 -11.96 -92.76
C MET A 357 -49.85 -12.27 -92.89
N GLN A 358 -50.71 -11.72 -92.04
CA GLN A 358 -52.14 -12.01 -92.07
C GLN A 358 -52.87 -11.19 -93.13
N ARG A 359 -53.71 -11.85 -93.94
CA ARG A 359 -54.67 -11.18 -94.84
C ARG A 359 -55.96 -10.76 -94.13
N ASN A 360 -56.29 -11.41 -93.01
CA ASN A 360 -57.47 -11.10 -92.21
C ASN A 360 -57.14 -10.00 -91.18
N SER A 361 -57.73 -8.82 -91.38
CA SER A 361 -57.52 -7.64 -90.52
C SER A 361 -57.92 -7.87 -89.06
N THR A 362 -58.90 -8.74 -88.80
CA THR A 362 -59.34 -9.08 -87.44
C THR A 362 -58.31 -9.93 -86.71
N VAL A 363 -57.73 -10.93 -87.38
CA VAL A 363 -56.67 -11.78 -86.82
C VAL A 363 -55.39 -10.96 -86.61
N ALA A 364 -55.03 -10.11 -87.56
CA ALA A 364 -53.91 -9.18 -87.44
C ALA A 364 -54.06 -8.25 -86.22
N GLY A 365 -55.25 -7.65 -86.05
CA GLY A 365 -55.54 -6.78 -84.91
C GLY A 365 -55.46 -7.49 -83.56
N ARG A 366 -55.94 -8.75 -83.48
CA ARG A 366 -55.85 -9.57 -82.26
C ARG A 366 -54.41 -9.98 -81.95
N LEU A 367 -53.60 -10.34 -82.95
CA LEU A 367 -52.17 -10.64 -82.76
C LEU A 367 -51.40 -9.43 -82.23
N ALA A 368 -51.67 -8.24 -82.76
CA ALA A 368 -51.10 -6.98 -82.27
C ALA A 368 -51.52 -6.65 -80.82
N ALA A 369 -52.77 -6.95 -80.47
CA ALA A 369 -53.26 -6.75 -79.10
C ALA A 369 -52.59 -7.71 -78.10
N GLU A 370 -52.46 -9.00 -78.45
CA GLU A 370 -51.78 -9.98 -77.58
C GLU A 370 -50.26 -9.71 -77.48
N ALA A 371 -49.60 -9.25 -78.56
CA ALA A 371 -48.21 -8.83 -78.51
C ALA A 371 -47.98 -7.64 -77.56
N ARG A 372 -48.83 -6.60 -77.65
CA ARG A 372 -48.81 -5.47 -76.70
C ARG A 372 -49.08 -5.91 -75.27
N ALA A 373 -49.99 -6.85 -75.06
CA ALA A 373 -50.26 -7.41 -73.73
C ALA A 373 -49.04 -8.16 -73.17
N LEU A 374 -48.31 -8.93 -73.98
CA LEU A 374 -47.07 -9.60 -73.57
C LEU A 374 -45.96 -8.61 -73.20
N TRP A 375 -45.78 -7.54 -73.99
CA TRP A 375 -44.87 -6.45 -73.65
C TRP A 375 -45.26 -5.74 -72.35
N HIS A 376 -46.55 -5.51 -72.15
CA HIS A 376 -47.05 -4.93 -70.91
C HIS A 376 -46.71 -5.83 -69.71
N VAL A 377 -47.00 -7.13 -69.78
CA VAL A 377 -46.68 -8.09 -68.71
C VAL A 377 -45.16 -8.19 -68.46
N GLN A 378 -44.33 -8.15 -69.50
CA GLN A 378 -42.88 -8.13 -69.33
C GLN A 378 -42.43 -6.93 -68.49
N ASN A 379 -42.86 -5.73 -68.88
CA ASN A 379 -42.38 -4.49 -68.27
C ASN A 379 -43.05 -4.19 -66.92
N SER A 380 -44.33 -4.55 -66.75
CA SER A 380 -45.08 -4.25 -65.52
C SER A 380 -44.96 -5.32 -64.45
N THR A 381 -44.63 -6.57 -64.83
CA THR A 381 -44.66 -7.71 -63.90
C THR A 381 -43.32 -8.46 -63.88
N VAL A 382 -42.87 -8.98 -65.02
CA VAL A 382 -41.69 -9.88 -65.05
C VAL A 382 -40.41 -9.15 -64.67
N GLN A 383 -40.12 -8.00 -65.27
CA GLN A 383 -38.90 -7.25 -64.99
C GLN A 383 -38.82 -6.75 -63.53
N PRO A 384 -39.90 -6.19 -62.92
CA PRO A 384 -39.92 -5.93 -61.48
C PRO A 384 -39.73 -7.17 -60.61
N GLN A 385 -40.31 -8.31 -60.99
CA GLN A 385 -40.14 -9.57 -60.26
C GLN A 385 -38.69 -10.09 -60.35
N GLU A 386 -38.05 -10.03 -61.52
CA GLU A 386 -36.63 -10.39 -61.68
C GLU A 386 -35.72 -9.54 -60.79
N ALA A 387 -35.98 -8.23 -60.69
CA ALA A 387 -35.24 -7.35 -59.79
C ALA A 387 -35.42 -7.71 -58.30
N LEU A 388 -36.65 -8.07 -57.90
CA LEU A 388 -36.94 -8.55 -56.53
C LEU A 388 -36.26 -9.88 -56.22
N VAL A 389 -36.22 -10.80 -57.18
CA VAL A 389 -35.53 -12.10 -57.05
C VAL A 389 -34.02 -11.90 -56.90
N ALA A 390 -33.41 -10.97 -57.65
CA ALA A 390 -32.00 -10.64 -57.48
C ALA A 390 -31.69 -10.13 -56.06
N LYS A 391 -32.51 -9.20 -55.55
CA LYS A 391 -32.38 -8.67 -54.18
C LYS A 391 -32.62 -9.74 -53.10
N LEU A 392 -33.58 -10.64 -53.34
CA LEU A 392 -33.80 -11.80 -52.47
C LEU A 392 -32.58 -12.72 -52.49
N GLY A 393 -31.95 -12.93 -53.63
CA GLY A 393 -30.72 -13.70 -53.80
C GLY A 393 -29.58 -13.21 -52.93
N GLU A 394 -29.30 -11.91 -52.96
CA GLU A 394 -28.29 -11.28 -52.10
C GLU A 394 -28.60 -11.47 -50.61
N SER A 395 -29.87 -11.28 -50.23
CA SER A 395 -30.34 -11.41 -48.85
C SER A 395 -30.23 -12.85 -48.33
N VAL A 396 -30.65 -13.82 -49.14
CA VAL A 396 -30.57 -15.26 -48.83
C VAL A 396 -29.12 -15.72 -48.75
N GLN A 397 -28.24 -15.24 -49.63
CA GLN A 397 -26.82 -15.59 -49.61
C GLN A 397 -26.11 -15.04 -48.37
N PHE A 398 -26.45 -13.83 -47.95
CA PHE A 398 -25.95 -13.25 -46.70
C PHE A 398 -26.43 -14.05 -45.49
N LEU A 399 -27.75 -14.30 -45.41
CA LEU A 399 -28.35 -15.02 -44.31
C LEU A 399 -27.88 -16.49 -44.21
N SER A 400 -27.67 -17.17 -45.34
CA SER A 400 -27.19 -18.56 -45.35
C SER A 400 -25.80 -18.71 -44.73
N ARG A 401 -24.97 -17.67 -44.77
CA ARG A 401 -23.64 -17.66 -44.14
C ARG A 401 -23.70 -17.28 -42.66
N LEU A 402 -24.61 -16.38 -42.30
CA LEU A 402 -24.68 -15.82 -40.94
C LEU A 402 -25.52 -16.67 -39.99
N ALA A 403 -26.72 -17.07 -40.42
CA ALA A 403 -27.75 -17.67 -39.57
C ALA A 403 -27.30 -18.93 -38.81
N PRO A 404 -26.56 -19.90 -39.41
CA PRO A 404 -26.17 -21.13 -38.73
C PRO A 404 -25.30 -20.91 -37.48
N HIS A 405 -24.54 -19.81 -37.43
CA HIS A 405 -23.61 -19.52 -36.33
C HIS A 405 -24.20 -18.55 -35.30
N LEU A 406 -25.37 -17.99 -35.60
CA LEU A 406 -25.87 -16.80 -34.94
C LEU A 406 -26.42 -17.11 -33.54
N LYS A 407 -27.25 -18.15 -33.43
CA LYS A 407 -27.83 -18.63 -32.18
C LYS A 407 -26.76 -18.99 -31.14
N GLU A 408 -25.75 -19.73 -31.58
CA GLU A 408 -24.62 -20.12 -30.72
C GLU A 408 -23.80 -18.91 -30.28
N ARG A 409 -23.52 -17.98 -31.20
CA ARG A 409 -22.81 -16.73 -30.87
C ARG A 409 -23.58 -15.90 -29.84
N VAL A 410 -24.91 -15.78 -29.99
CA VAL A 410 -25.76 -15.08 -29.03
C VAL A 410 -25.75 -15.76 -27.66
N ARG A 411 -25.90 -17.09 -27.59
CA ARG A 411 -25.85 -17.82 -26.30
C ARG A 411 -24.51 -17.63 -25.60
N ARG A 412 -23.39 -17.70 -26.33
CA ARG A 412 -22.07 -17.44 -25.77
C ARG A 412 -21.93 -16.02 -25.25
N THR A 413 -22.38 -15.02 -26.00
CA THR A 413 -22.34 -13.63 -25.54
C THR A 413 -23.15 -13.46 -24.25
N LEU A 414 -24.39 -13.94 -24.21
CA LEU A 414 -25.24 -13.86 -23.02
C LEU A 414 -24.64 -14.58 -21.80
N ALA A 415 -24.03 -15.76 -22.00
CA ALA A 415 -23.38 -16.53 -20.95
C ALA A 415 -22.12 -15.83 -20.42
N THR A 416 -21.28 -15.31 -21.32
CA THR A 416 -20.07 -14.57 -20.96
C THR A 416 -20.43 -13.30 -20.20
N THR A 417 -21.40 -12.52 -20.68
CA THR A 417 -21.86 -11.31 -19.99
C THR A 417 -22.36 -11.61 -18.59
N ALA A 418 -23.24 -12.61 -18.43
CA ALA A 418 -23.76 -13.01 -17.12
C ALA A 418 -22.65 -13.47 -16.17
N SER A 419 -21.67 -14.20 -16.71
CA SER A 419 -20.53 -14.69 -15.95
C SER A 419 -19.61 -13.56 -15.49
N VAL A 420 -19.43 -12.51 -16.29
CA VAL A 420 -18.66 -11.33 -15.91
C VAL A 420 -19.43 -10.50 -14.88
N GLU A 421 -20.71 -10.22 -15.11
CA GLU A 421 -21.56 -9.48 -14.16
C GLU A 421 -21.60 -10.14 -12.77
N ALA A 422 -21.57 -11.47 -12.69
CA ALA A 422 -21.53 -12.21 -11.43
C ALA A 422 -20.15 -12.23 -10.77
N ARG A 423 -19.06 -12.38 -11.55
CA ARG A 423 -17.70 -12.55 -11.01
C ARG A 423 -17.01 -11.23 -10.70
N LEU A 424 -17.25 -10.19 -11.49
CA LEU A 424 -16.54 -8.92 -11.40
C LEU A 424 -16.67 -8.25 -10.02
N PRO A 425 -17.87 -8.14 -9.41
CA PRO A 425 -17.99 -7.55 -8.08
C PRO A 425 -17.23 -8.35 -7.00
N VAL A 426 -17.27 -9.68 -7.09
CA VAL A 426 -16.60 -10.58 -6.13
C VAL A 426 -15.08 -10.46 -6.24
N GLN A 427 -14.55 -10.49 -7.46
CA GLN A 427 -13.10 -10.35 -7.70
C GLN A 427 -12.59 -8.97 -7.31
N ALA A 428 -13.33 -7.91 -7.65
CA ALA A 428 -12.97 -6.55 -7.27
C ALA A 428 -12.98 -6.38 -5.73
N GLN A 429 -13.94 -6.99 -5.03
CA GLN A 429 -13.93 -7.02 -3.56
C GLN A 429 -12.71 -7.77 -2.98
N GLN A 430 -12.30 -8.89 -3.59
CA GLN A 430 -11.11 -9.62 -3.15
C GLN A 430 -9.84 -8.78 -3.33
N ILE A 431 -9.70 -8.10 -4.48
CA ILE A 431 -8.55 -7.22 -4.75
C ILE A 431 -8.52 -6.06 -3.77
N LEU A 432 -9.67 -5.46 -3.46
CA LEU A 432 -9.76 -4.35 -2.50
C LEU A 432 -9.47 -4.75 -1.04
N ARG A 433 -9.46 -6.05 -0.73
CA ARG A 433 -9.11 -6.59 0.59
C ARG A 433 -7.64 -6.98 0.73
N GLN A 434 -6.95 -7.23 -0.38
CA GLN A 434 -5.50 -7.49 -0.40
C GLN A 434 -4.75 -6.17 -0.25
#